data_AF-A0A9D1CV71-F1
#
_entry.id   AF-A0A9D1CV71-F1
#
_cell.length_a   1.000
_cell.length_b   1.000
_cell.length_c   1.000
_cell.angle_alpha   90.00
_cell.angle_beta   90.00
_cell.angle_gamma   90.00
#
_symmetry.space_group_name_H-M   'P 1'
#
loop_
_entity.id
_entity.type
_entity.pdbx_description
1 polymer ?
#
loop_
_entity_poly.entity_id
_entity_poly.type
_entity_poly.pdbx_seq_one_letter_code
_entity_poly.pdbx_strand_id
1 'polypeptide(L)' 'MESIVKGKQEEMQLSEELLTSFARFLVPEICKFYQSEEGRAYYEEWLKKHPEYAA' A
#
# COMPACT_ATOMS: atom_id res chain seq x y z
N MET A 1 -4.73 37.39 -7.51
CA MET A 1 -5.74 36.33 -7.37
C MET A 1 -4.99 35.02 -7.57
N GLU A 2 -4.36 34.52 -6.51
CA GLU A 2 -4.89 33.45 -5.63
C GLU A 2 -4.99 32.14 -6.42
N SER A 3 -4.27 31.04 -6.13
CA SER A 3 -3.97 30.44 -4.84
C SER A 3 -2.72 29.56 -4.99
N ILE A 4 -1.64 29.70 -4.20
CA ILE A 4 -1.46 29.04 -2.90
C ILE A 4 -2.11 27.64 -2.84
N VAL A 5 -1.45 26.63 -3.41
CA VAL A 5 -0.97 25.42 -2.70
C VAL A 5 0.19 24.86 -3.53
N LYS A 6 1.32 25.56 -3.57
CA LYS A 6 2.59 24.86 -3.80
C LYS A 6 2.99 24.34 -2.44
N GLY A 7 2.28 23.30 -1.98
CA GLY A 7 2.65 22.58 -0.77
C GLY A 7 4.10 22.21 -0.97
N LYS A 8 5.00 22.80 -0.18
CA LYS A 8 6.31 22.21 0.01
C LYS A 8 6.01 20.78 0.41
N GLN A 9 6.21 19.82 -0.50
CA GLN A 9 6.56 18.48 -0.07
C GLN A 9 7.89 18.66 0.64
N GLU A 10 7.81 19.04 1.91
CA GLU A 10 8.85 18.66 2.84
C GLU A 10 8.87 17.15 2.71
N GLU A 11 9.85 16.64 1.96
CA GLU A 11 10.20 15.23 1.99
C GLU A 11 10.48 14.94 3.45
N MET A 12 9.46 14.49 4.15
CA MET A 12 9.57 14.07 5.53
C MET A 12 10.50 12.86 5.44
N GLN A 13 11.79 13.09 5.66
CA GLN A 13 12.81 12.05 5.63
C GLN A 13 12.54 11.16 6.84
N LEU A 14 11.61 10.24 6.67
CA LEU A 14 11.31 9.20 7.63
C LEU A 14 12.56 8.35 7.76
N SER A 15 12.98 8.07 9.00
CA SER A 15 14.10 7.18 9.22
C SER A 15 13.79 5.79 8.68
N GLU A 16 14.81 5.10 8.17
CA GLU A 16 14.69 3.72 7.72
C GLU A 16 14.16 2.81 8.84
N GLU A 17 14.56 3.07 10.08
CA GLU A 17 14.07 2.36 11.26
C GLU A 17 12.56 2.51 11.45
N LEU A 18 12.03 3.72 11.26
CA LEU A 18 10.60 4.00 11.39
C LEU A 18 9.82 3.34 10.25
N LEU A 19 10.29 3.46 9.01
CA LEU A 19 9.69 2.79 7.85
C LEU A 19 9.68 1.27 8.04
N THR A 20 10.79 0.71 8.52
CA THR A 20 10.92 -0.73 8.79
C THR A 20 9.96 -1.18 9.88
N SER A 21 9.85 -0.41 10.97
CA SER A 21 8.93 -0.71 12.07
C SER A 21 7.47 -0.64 11.61
N PHE A 22 7.14 0.37 10.79
CA PHE A 22 5.81 0.52 10.22
C PHE A 22 5.47 -0.61 9.24
N ALA A 23 6.40 -1.01 8.38
CA ALA A 23 6.23 -2.17 7.50
C ALA A 23 5.95 -3.45 8.31
N ARG A 24 6.76 -3.74 9.33
CA ARG A 24 6.56 -4.90 10.22
C ARG A 24 5.20 -4.89 10.91
N PHE A 25 4.70 -3.71 11.28
CA PHE A 25 3.37 -3.55 11.86
C PHE A 25 2.26 -3.86 10.84
N LEU A 26 2.41 -3.46 9.58
CA LEU A 26 1.40 -3.68 8.54
C LEU A 26 1.38 -5.09 7.97
N VAL A 27 2.51 -5.79 7.92
CA VAL A 27 2.59 -7.17 7.39
C VAL A 27 1.47 -8.08 7.90
N PRO A 28 1.22 -8.23 9.22
CA PRO A 28 0.16 -9.10 9.70
C PRO A 28 -1.24 -8.67 9.22
N GLU A 29 -1.53 -7.37 9.15
CA GLU A 29 -2.82 -6.87 8.69
C GLU A 29 -3.02 -7.13 7.19
N ILE A 30 -1.97 -6.97 6.38
CA ILE A 30 -1.99 -7.30 4.94
C ILE A 30 -2.21 -8.80 4.76
N CYS A 31 -1.48 -9.65 5.48
CA CYS A 31 -1.65 -11.10 5.42
C CYS A 31 -3.07 -11.51 5.82
N LYS A 32 -3.61 -10.94 6.89
CA LYS A 32 -4.97 -11.20 7.36
C LYS A 32 -6.02 -10.76 6.33
N PHE A 33 -5.83 -9.61 5.69
CA PHE A 33 -6.72 -9.13 4.64
C PHE A 33 -6.79 -10.13 3.47
N TYR A 34 -5.65 -10.58 2.94
CA TYR A 34 -5.64 -11.53 1.83
C TYR A 34 -6.02 -12.97 2.21
N GLN A 35 -6.12 -13.29 3.50
CA GLN A 35 -6.73 -14.53 3.98
C GLN A 35 -8.26 -14.44 4.06
N SER A 36 -8.84 -13.23 4.09
CA SER A 36 -10.28 -13.02 4.09
C SER A 36 -10.89 -13.26 2.70
N GLU A 37 -12.21 -13.48 2.65
CA GLU A 37 -12.94 -13.60 1.38
C GLU A 37 -12.83 -12.33 0.53
N GLU A 38 -12.92 -11.16 1.18
CA GLU A 38 -12.81 -9.85 0.52
C GLU A 38 -11.44 -9.68 -0.15
N GLY A 39 -10.36 -9.94 0.57
CA GLY A 39 -9.00 -9.80 0.03
C GLY A 39 -8.70 -10.80 -1.08
N ARG A 40 -9.23 -12.03 -0.97
CA ARG A 40 -9.11 -13.04 -2.05
C ARG A 40 -9.88 -12.61 -3.31
N ALA A 41 -11.13 -12.17 -3.17
CA ALA A 41 -11.93 -11.69 -4.29
C ALA A 41 -11.27 -10.47 -4.97
N TYR A 42 -10.72 -9.54 -4.17
CA TYR A 42 -9.96 -8.42 -4.70
C TYR A 42 -8.75 -8.88 -5.53
N TYR A 43 -7.99 -9.85 -5.02
CA TYR A 43 -6.82 -10.38 -5.72
C TYR A 43 -7.19 -11.11 -7.02
N GLU A 44 -8.28 -11.88 -7.03
CA GLU A 44 -8.79 -12.53 -8.24
C GLU A 44 -9.20 -11.52 -9.31
N GLU A 45 -9.88 -10.43 -8.94
CA GLU A 45 -10.21 -9.33 -9.87
C GLU A 45 -8.96 -8.60 -10.39
N TRP A 46 -7.94 -8.48 -9.55
CA TRP A 46 -6.66 -7.90 -9.95
C TRP A 46 -5.94 -8.79 -10.96
N LEU A 47 -5.91 -10.12 -10.76
CA LEU A 47 -5.31 -11.08 -11.69
C LEU A 47 -5.97 -11.09 -13.07
N LYS A 48 -7.29 -10.82 -13.16
CA LYS A 48 -7.97 -10.66 -14.46
C LYS A 48 -7.40 -9.51 -15.29
N LYS A 49 -6.89 -8.46 -14.64
CA LYS A 49 -6.26 -7.30 -15.29
C LYS A 49 -4.78 -7.51 -15.53
N HIS A 50 -4.17 -8.44 -14.80
CA HIS A 50 -2.74 -8.72 -14.77
C HIS A 50 -2.46 -10.21 -14.98
N PRO A 51 -2.85 -10.77 -16.14
CA PRO A 51 -2.71 -12.19 -16.42
C PRO A 51 -1.25 -12.67 -16.39
N GLU A 52 -0.28 -11.78 -16.54
CA GLU A 52 1.15 -12.08 -16.43
C GLU A 52 1.58 -12.57 -15.04
N TYR A 53 0.75 -12.38 -14.02
CA TYR A 53 0.95 -12.90 -12.66
C TYR A 53 0.02 -14.07 -12.32
N ALA A 54 -0.86 -14.48 -13.23
CA ALA A 54 -1.64 -15.69 -13.09
C ALA A 54 -0.74 -16.88 -13.44
N ALA A 55 -0.23 -17.56 -12.42
CA ALA A 55 0.62 -18.75 -12.56
C ALA A 55 -0.14 -19.97 -13.08
#